data_AF-A0A7C1P3K4-F1
#
_entry.id   AF-A0A7C1P3K4-F1
#
_cell.length_a   1.000
_cell.length_b   1.000
_cell.length_c   1.000
_cell.angle_alpha   90.00
_cell.angle_beta   90.00
_cell.angle_gamma   90.00
#
_symmetry.space_group_name_H-M   'P 1'
#
loop_
_entity.id
_entity.type
_entity.pdbx_description
1 polymer ?
#
loop_
_entity_poly.entity_id
_entity_poly.type
_entity_poly.pdbx_seq_one_letter_code
_entity_poly.pdbx_strand_id
1 'polypeptide(L)'
;MSWNVFSNSTATLLPTTAPSARSTIPPCGRPTLTVNKDKLRDKISFIERNLRRLTRLASLPREQFVAEDIPFLAAVRLLQTAIEAMIDIASHIAARERLGSPKTYAEAFELLAEAQIIPPNFLPIAKKMVSFRNRAVHLYDNIDPDAVYAIIRQNLQDFEEFIGYIVQRYF
;
A
#
# COMPACT_ATOMS: atom_id res chain seq x y z
N MET A 1 16.91 25.21 4.42
CA MET A 1 15.99 25.06 3.28
C MET A 1 14.58 24.94 3.83
N SER A 2 13.87 26.06 3.92
CA SER A 2 12.53 26.13 4.52
C SER A 2 11.46 26.03 3.44
N TRP A 3 10.56 25.06 3.60
CA TRP A 3 9.35 24.91 2.80
C TRP A 3 8.30 25.92 3.26
N ASN A 4 8.12 27.02 2.54
CA ASN A 4 7.00 27.95 2.73
C ASN A 4 6.47 28.39 1.36
N VAL A 5 5.46 27.69 0.86
CA VAL A 5 4.61 28.16 -0.25
C VAL A 5 3.17 27.80 0.07
N PHE A 6 2.48 28.69 0.79
CA PHE A 6 1.04 28.87 0.65
C PHE A 6 0.72 30.36 0.86
N SER A 7 0.28 30.98 -0.22
CA SER A 7 -0.13 32.37 -0.35
C SER A 7 -1.49 32.61 0.32
N ASN A 8 -1.58 33.61 1.20
CA ASN A 8 -2.84 34.20 1.62
C ASN A 8 -3.16 35.39 0.72
N SER A 9 -4.31 35.36 0.03
CA SER A 9 -4.88 36.53 -0.63
C SER A 9 -6.25 36.82 -0.02
N THR A 10 -6.34 37.93 0.69
CA THR A 10 -7.56 38.55 1.22
C THR A 10 -8.38 39.15 0.09
N ALA A 11 -9.69 38.91 0.09
CA ALA A 11 -10.66 39.73 -0.63
C ALA A 11 -11.98 39.80 0.15
N THR A 12 -12.37 41.01 0.51
CA THR A 12 -13.66 41.38 1.12
C THR A 12 -14.53 42.01 0.04
N LEU A 13 -15.82 41.65 -0.06
CA LEU A 13 -16.99 42.56 0.02
C LEU A 13 -18.30 42.01 -0.60
N LEU A 14 -19.35 42.14 0.23
CA LEU A 14 -20.77 42.46 -0.02
C LEU A 14 -21.82 41.40 -0.45
N PRO A 15 -23.08 41.55 0.03
CA PRO A 15 -24.18 40.62 -0.21
C PRO A 15 -25.02 41.00 -1.45
N THR A 16 -25.35 40.02 -2.27
CA THR A 16 -26.34 40.14 -3.35
C THR A 16 -27.46 39.13 -3.14
N THR A 17 -28.67 39.64 -3.01
CA THR A 17 -29.93 38.89 -3.05
C THR A 17 -30.26 38.49 -4.50
N ALA A 18 -30.50 37.21 -4.74
CA ALA A 18 -31.04 36.69 -5.99
C ALA A 18 -32.04 35.54 -5.69
N PRO A 19 -33.05 35.32 -6.56
CA PRO A 19 -34.30 34.66 -6.18
C PRO A 19 -34.22 33.14 -6.22
N SER A 20 -35.15 32.52 -5.46
CA SER A 20 -35.36 31.08 -5.32
C SER A 20 -35.48 30.37 -6.68
N ALA A 21 -34.38 29.76 -7.12
CA ALA A 21 -34.35 28.76 -8.17
C ALA A 21 -34.51 27.37 -7.51
N ARG A 22 -35.58 26.67 -7.89
CA ARG A 22 -35.89 25.31 -7.45
C ARG A 22 -34.79 24.37 -7.97
N SER A 23 -33.77 24.14 -7.15
CA SER A 23 -32.66 23.25 -7.44
C SER A 23 -33.16 21.81 -7.50
N THR A 24 -33.22 21.26 -8.71
CA THR A 24 -33.30 19.82 -8.93
C THR A 24 -31.94 19.23 -8.57
N ILE A 25 -31.80 18.79 -7.32
CA ILE A 25 -30.63 18.05 -6.86
C ILE A 25 -30.54 16.78 -7.73
N PRO A 26 -29.48 16.59 -8.54
CA PRO A 26 -29.29 15.34 -9.24
C PRO A 26 -29.15 14.23 -8.20
N PRO A 27 -29.72 13.03 -8.43
CA PRO A 27 -29.59 11.94 -7.47
C PRO A 27 -28.10 11.71 -7.23
N CYS A 28 -27.65 11.98 -6.00
CA CYS A 28 -26.28 11.71 -5.57
C CYS A 28 -25.96 10.26 -5.97
N GLY A 29 -25.12 10.10 -6.99
CA GLY A 29 -24.68 8.80 -7.45
C GLY A 29 -24.04 8.11 -6.26
N ARG A 30 -24.71 7.08 -5.73
CA ARG A 30 -24.08 6.23 -4.70
C ARG A 30 -22.80 5.70 -5.34
N PRO A 31 -21.61 5.92 -4.76
CA PRO A 31 -20.40 5.34 -5.31
C PRO A 31 -20.65 3.84 -5.43
N THR A 32 -20.50 3.31 -6.66
CA THR A 32 -20.72 1.90 -6.96
C THR A 32 -19.88 1.08 -5.97
N LEU A 33 -20.54 0.21 -5.23
CA LEU A 33 -19.95 -0.58 -4.15
C LEU A 33 -18.95 -1.64 -4.66
N THR A 34 -18.75 -1.71 -5.97
CA THR A 34 -17.88 -2.67 -6.64
C THR A 34 -16.41 -2.37 -6.43
N VAL A 35 -15.58 -3.41 -6.40
CA VAL A 35 -14.12 -3.30 -6.37
C VAL A 35 -13.63 -2.47 -7.56
N ASN A 36 -13.00 -1.33 -7.27
CA ASN A 36 -12.38 -0.49 -8.30
C ASN A 36 -11.12 -1.18 -8.86
N LYS A 37 -11.22 -1.72 -10.08
CA LYS A 37 -10.14 -2.46 -10.75
C LYS A 37 -8.96 -1.58 -11.16
N ASP A 38 -9.19 -0.31 -11.50
CA ASP A 38 -8.10 0.61 -11.89
C ASP A 38 -7.21 0.94 -10.70
N LYS A 39 -7.81 1.18 -9.54
CA LYS A 39 -7.06 1.33 -8.27
C LYS A 39 -6.24 0.09 -7.94
N LEU A 40 -6.76 -1.11 -8.21
CA LEU A 40 -6.00 -2.35 -8.05
C LEU A 40 -4.82 -2.43 -9.02
N ARG A 41 -5.05 -2.15 -10.31
CA ARG A 41 -3.99 -2.13 -11.34
C ARG A 41 -2.86 -1.16 -10.99
N ASP A 42 -3.20 0.04 -10.53
CA ASP A 42 -2.23 1.06 -10.16
C ASP A 42 -1.35 0.59 -9.00
N LYS A 43 -1.95 -0.03 -7.99
CA LYS A 43 -1.24 -0.55 -6.82
C LYS A 43 -0.41 -1.78 -7.16
N ILE A 44 -0.92 -2.70 -7.98
CA ILE A 44 -0.15 -3.85 -8.48
C ILE A 44 1.06 -3.37 -9.28
N SER A 45 0.86 -2.44 -10.23
CA SER A 45 1.95 -1.85 -11.02
C SER A 45 2.99 -1.14 -10.15
N PHE A 46 2.55 -0.52 -9.05
CA PHE A 46 3.44 0.08 -8.07
C PHE A 46 4.28 -0.98 -7.34
N ILE A 47 3.68 -2.07 -6.87
CA ILE A 47 4.37 -3.19 -6.23
C ILE A 47 5.41 -3.78 -7.19
N GLU A 48 5.02 -4.11 -8.42
CA GLU A 48 5.93 -4.70 -9.41
C GLU A 48 7.14 -3.79 -9.73
N ARG A 49 6.93 -2.47 -9.83
CA ARG A 49 8.05 -1.52 -10.00
C ARG A 49 9.02 -1.57 -8.82
N ASN A 50 8.51 -1.70 -7.60
CA ASN A 50 9.34 -1.83 -6.41
C ASN A 50 10.08 -3.17 -6.39
N LEU A 51 9.41 -4.28 -6.73
CA LEU A 51 10.05 -5.59 -6.85
C LEU A 51 11.21 -5.55 -7.85
N ARG A 52 11.02 -4.96 -9.05
CA ARG A 52 12.11 -4.79 -10.03
C ARG A 52 13.30 -3.97 -9.52
N ARG A 53 13.10 -3.07 -8.56
CA ARG A 53 14.19 -2.32 -7.92
C ARG A 53 14.85 -3.16 -6.83
N LEU A 54 14.06 -3.89 -6.03
CA LEU A 54 14.56 -4.82 -5.02
C LEU A 54 15.40 -5.94 -5.64
N THR A 55 14.98 -6.51 -6.78
CA THR A 55 15.76 -7.52 -7.52
C THR A 55 17.12 -6.98 -7.94
N ARG A 56 17.20 -5.71 -8.36
CA ARG A 56 18.47 -5.06 -8.71
C ARG A 56 19.36 -4.90 -7.48
N LEU A 57 18.81 -4.50 -6.35
CA LEU A 57 19.56 -4.43 -5.08
C LEU A 57 20.01 -5.81 -4.62
N ALA A 58 19.19 -6.85 -4.82
CA ALA A 58 19.50 -8.23 -4.48
C ALA A 58 20.59 -8.85 -5.37
N SER A 59 20.89 -8.27 -6.53
CA SER A 59 22.03 -8.68 -7.38
C SER A 59 23.38 -8.10 -6.93
N LEU A 60 23.39 -7.12 -6.03
CA LEU A 60 24.63 -6.58 -5.48
C LEU A 60 25.31 -7.63 -4.58
N PRO A 61 26.66 -7.69 -4.57
CA PRO A 61 27.39 -8.43 -3.55
C PRO A 61 26.97 -8.00 -2.14
N ARG A 62 26.93 -8.95 -1.20
CA ARG A 62 26.53 -8.68 0.19
C ARG A 62 27.35 -7.55 0.80
N GLU A 63 28.65 -7.53 0.52
CA GLU A 63 29.59 -6.55 1.05
C GLU A 63 29.20 -5.14 0.60
N GLN A 64 28.79 -4.95 -0.66
CA GLN A 64 28.34 -3.66 -1.18
C GLN A 64 26.97 -3.27 -0.61
N PHE A 65 26.09 -4.24 -0.40
CA PHE A 65 24.78 -3.98 0.18
C PHE A 65 24.85 -3.54 1.65
N VAL A 66 25.76 -4.14 2.42
CA VAL A 66 25.90 -3.89 3.87
C VAL A 66 26.87 -2.75 4.17
N ALA A 67 27.91 -2.55 3.35
CA ALA A 67 28.90 -1.49 3.59
C ALA A 67 28.42 -0.09 3.19
N GLU A 68 27.44 0.01 2.30
CA GLU A 68 26.84 1.29 1.90
C GLU A 68 25.46 1.46 2.54
N ASP A 69 25.21 2.61 3.17
CA ASP A 69 23.91 2.91 3.77
C ASP A 69 22.78 2.99 2.72
N ILE A 70 23.10 3.42 1.50
CA ILE A 70 22.09 3.74 0.47
C ILE A 70 21.36 2.48 -0.04
N PRO A 71 22.03 1.40 -0.50
CA PRO A 71 21.35 0.18 -0.95
C PRO A 71 20.44 -0.43 0.12
N PHE A 72 20.93 -0.49 1.36
CA PHE A 72 20.18 -1.01 2.50
C PHE A 72 18.93 -0.14 2.79
N LEU A 73 19.10 1.17 2.96
CA LEU A 73 17.99 2.09 3.24
C LEU A 73 16.97 2.10 2.09
N ALA A 74 17.44 2.02 0.84
CA ALA A 74 16.58 1.90 -0.32
C ALA A 74 15.76 0.60 -0.29
N ALA A 75 16.39 -0.53 0.02
CA ALA A 75 15.70 -1.82 0.13
C ALA A 75 14.62 -1.80 1.22
N VAL A 76 14.95 -1.28 2.41
CA VAL A 76 13.98 -1.12 3.51
C VAL A 76 12.78 -0.30 3.04
N ARG A 77 13.00 0.86 2.41
CA ARG A 77 11.92 1.73 1.96
C ARG A 77 11.07 1.10 0.85
N LEU A 78 11.70 0.39 -0.08
CA LEU A 78 11.00 -0.30 -1.16
C LEU A 78 10.12 -1.44 -0.63
N LEU A 79 10.61 -2.23 0.33
CA LEU A 79 9.82 -3.27 1.01
C LEU A 79 8.64 -2.65 1.78
N GLN A 80 8.89 -1.61 2.58
CA GLN A 80 7.83 -0.91 3.32
C GLN A 80 6.70 -0.44 2.41
N THR A 81 7.05 0.26 1.33
CA THR A 81 6.06 0.84 0.42
C THR A 81 5.35 -0.21 -0.43
N ALA A 82 6.00 -1.33 -0.76
CA ALA A 82 5.35 -2.47 -1.40
C ALA A 82 4.31 -3.12 -0.47
N ILE A 83 4.66 -3.33 0.81
CA ILE A 83 3.74 -3.90 1.81
C ILE A 83 2.57 -2.95 2.07
N GLU A 84 2.81 -1.64 2.14
CA GLU A 84 1.75 -0.64 2.26
C GLU A 84 0.77 -0.72 1.08
N ALA A 85 1.27 -0.89 -0.14
CA ALA A 85 0.41 -1.06 -1.31
C ALA A 85 -0.42 -2.36 -1.27
N MET A 86 0.11 -3.44 -0.69
CA MET A 86 -0.66 -4.66 -0.43
C MET A 86 -1.78 -4.43 0.59
N ILE A 87 -1.49 -3.70 1.67
CA ILE A 87 -2.47 -3.32 2.70
C ILE A 87 -3.58 -2.44 2.09
N ASP A 88 -3.22 -1.50 1.22
CA ASP A 88 -4.17 -0.64 0.50
C ASP A 88 -5.12 -1.46 -0.39
N ILE A 89 -4.58 -2.47 -1.08
CA ILE A 89 -5.36 -3.42 -1.89
C ILE A 89 -6.31 -4.22 -0.98
N ALA A 90 -5.79 -4.83 0.08
CA ALA A 90 -6.57 -5.65 1.01
C ALA A 90 -7.71 -4.85 1.65
N SER A 91 -7.42 -3.66 2.16
CA SER A 91 -8.40 -2.77 2.78
C SER A 91 -9.45 -2.28 1.78
N HIS A 92 -9.04 -1.98 0.54
CA HIS A 92 -9.97 -1.60 -0.51
C HIS A 92 -10.93 -2.75 -0.87
N ILE A 93 -10.41 -3.97 -1.00
CA ILE A 93 -11.21 -5.16 -1.26
C ILE A 93 -12.18 -5.43 -0.11
N ALA A 94 -11.69 -5.45 1.14
CA ALA A 94 -12.53 -5.72 2.31
C ALA A 94 -13.70 -4.74 2.42
N ALA A 95 -13.45 -3.45 2.15
CA ALA A 95 -14.49 -2.42 2.17
C ALA A 95 -15.53 -2.59 1.05
N ARG A 96 -15.11 -3.01 -0.15
CA ARG A 96 -15.99 -3.13 -1.33
C ARG A 96 -16.79 -4.43 -1.34
N GLU A 97 -16.19 -5.51 -0.86
CA GLU A 97 -16.84 -6.83 -0.70
C GLU A 97 -17.64 -6.93 0.61
N ARG A 98 -17.69 -5.86 1.42
CA ARG A 98 -18.42 -5.80 2.70
C ARG A 98 -17.98 -6.88 3.70
N LEU A 99 -16.70 -7.23 3.70
CA LEU A 99 -16.14 -8.24 4.61
C LEU A 99 -16.05 -7.72 6.05
N GLY A 100 -16.01 -6.41 6.21
CA GLY A 100 -15.88 -5.74 7.49
C GLY A 100 -14.95 -4.53 7.40
N SER A 101 -14.76 -3.87 8.53
CA SER A 101 -13.80 -2.77 8.67
C SER A 101 -12.61 -3.25 9.50
N PRO A 102 -11.43 -3.48 8.90
CA PRO A 102 -10.27 -3.92 9.65
C PRO A 102 -9.80 -2.80 10.60
N LYS A 103 -9.55 -3.13 11.86
CA LYS A 103 -9.00 -2.23 12.88
C LYS A 103 -7.49 -2.17 12.83
N THR A 104 -6.86 -3.21 12.28
CA THR A 104 -5.40 -3.29 12.09
C THR A 104 -5.07 -3.69 10.65
N TYR A 105 -3.83 -3.41 10.23
CA TYR A 105 -3.37 -3.83 8.91
C TYR A 105 -3.34 -5.36 8.75
N ALA A 106 -3.10 -6.11 9.83
CA ALA A 106 -3.15 -7.57 9.80
C ALA A 106 -4.58 -8.08 9.59
N GLU A 107 -5.57 -7.46 10.26
CA GLU A 107 -6.99 -7.79 10.10
C GLU A 107 -7.48 -7.63 8.66
N ALA A 108 -6.91 -6.70 7.88
CA ALA A 108 -7.25 -6.56 6.46
C ALA A 108 -6.95 -7.85 5.68
N PHE A 109 -5.83 -8.53 5.98
CA PHE A 109 -5.51 -9.82 5.36
C PHE A 109 -6.32 -10.98 5.95
N GLU A 110 -6.69 -10.91 7.24
CA GLU A 110 -7.56 -11.91 7.87
C GLU A 110 -8.93 -11.96 7.17
N LEU A 111 -9.55 -10.80 6.94
CA LEU A 111 -10.81 -10.68 6.21
C LEU A 111 -10.72 -11.28 4.80
N LEU A 112 -9.61 -11.05 4.09
CA LEU A 112 -9.38 -11.63 2.78
C LEU A 112 -9.22 -13.15 2.82
N ALA A 113 -8.55 -13.69 3.85
CA ALA A 113 -8.36 -15.13 4.02
C ALA A 113 -9.67 -15.83 4.39
N GLU A 114 -10.48 -15.23 5.27
CA GLU A 114 -11.81 -15.71 5.64
C GLU A 114 -12.76 -15.74 4.42
N ALA A 115 -12.66 -14.74 3.56
CA ALA A 115 -13.40 -14.67 2.30
C ALA A 115 -12.80 -15.55 1.18
N GLN A 116 -11.74 -16.33 1.46
CA GLN A 116 -11.03 -17.18 0.50
C GLN A 116 -10.49 -16.43 -0.73
N ILE A 117 -10.26 -15.12 -0.61
CA ILE A 117 -9.65 -14.29 -1.66
C ILE A 117 -8.15 -14.54 -1.71
N ILE A 118 -7.55 -14.77 -0.55
CA ILE A 118 -6.19 -15.32 -0.43
C ILE A 118 -6.27 -16.68 0.26
N PRO A 119 -5.35 -17.61 -0.05
CA PRO A 119 -5.27 -18.87 0.65
C PRO A 119 -5.01 -18.69 2.17
N PRO A 120 -5.66 -19.45 3.07
CA PRO A 120 -5.45 -19.33 4.51
C PRO A 120 -4.00 -19.54 4.95
N ASN A 121 -3.22 -20.35 4.23
CA ASN A 121 -1.80 -20.57 4.48
C ASN A 121 -0.91 -19.35 4.11
N PHE A 122 -1.42 -18.39 3.35
CA PHE A 122 -0.72 -17.13 3.06
C PHE A 122 -0.85 -16.11 4.20
N LEU A 123 -1.88 -16.23 5.04
CA LEU A 123 -2.14 -15.28 6.13
C LEU A 123 -0.96 -15.13 7.12
N PRO A 124 -0.28 -16.20 7.59
CA PRO A 124 0.91 -16.06 8.43
C PRO A 124 2.05 -15.29 7.75
N ILE A 125 2.20 -15.42 6.43
CA ILE A 125 3.21 -14.72 5.63
C ILE A 125 2.86 -13.23 5.60
N ALA A 126 1.62 -12.89 5.25
CA ALA A 126 1.13 -11.52 5.24
C ALA A 126 1.31 -10.83 6.61
N LYS A 127 1.01 -11.53 7.72
CA LYS A 127 1.23 -11.01 9.08
C LYS A 127 2.70 -10.69 9.36
N LYS A 128 3.63 -11.54 8.91
CA LYS A 128 5.09 -11.27 9.03
C LYS A 128 5.51 -10.05 8.22
N MET A 129 4.96 -9.86 7.02
CA MET A 129 5.22 -8.67 6.21
C MET A 129 4.73 -7.38 6.90
N VAL A 130 3.48 -7.39 7.40
CA VAL A 130 2.94 -6.26 8.16
C VAL A 130 3.82 -5.95 9.39
N SER A 131 4.24 -6.99 10.11
CA SER A 131 5.16 -6.85 11.25
C SER A 131 6.50 -6.24 10.84
N PHE A 132 7.08 -6.68 9.71
CA PHE A 132 8.30 -6.08 9.16
C PHE A 132 8.11 -4.60 8.86
N ARG A 133 7.03 -4.22 8.15
CA ARG A 133 6.73 -2.81 7.85
C ARG A 133 6.62 -1.98 9.12
N ASN A 134 5.92 -2.50 10.14
CA ASN A 134 5.76 -1.80 11.43
C ASN A 134 7.10 -1.62 12.15
N ARG A 135 7.92 -2.68 12.21
CA ARG A 135 9.27 -2.62 12.77
C ARG A 135 10.14 -1.62 12.02
N ALA A 136 10.07 -1.63 10.69
CA ALA A 136 10.90 -0.75 9.88
C ALA A 136 10.55 0.74 10.03
N VAL A 137 9.33 1.07 10.48
CA VAL A 137 8.90 2.44 10.76
C VAL A 137 9.22 2.87 12.20
N HIS A 138 9.06 1.96 13.18
CA HIS A 138 9.20 2.30 14.60
C HIS A 138 10.58 2.01 15.21
N LEU A 139 11.34 1.07 14.63
CA LEU A 139 12.64 0.60 15.11
C LEU A 139 13.65 0.66 13.95
N TYR A 140 13.63 1.76 13.19
CA TYR A 140 14.46 1.92 12.00
C TYR A 140 15.97 1.84 12.31
N ASP A 141 16.36 2.21 13.53
CA ASP A 141 17.75 2.12 14.04
C ASP A 141 18.23 0.69 14.33
N ASN A 142 17.31 -0.28 14.42
CA ASN A 142 17.58 -1.66 14.85
C ASN A 142 17.22 -2.70 13.78
N ILE A 143 17.22 -2.30 12.50
CA ILE A 143 17.01 -3.24 11.40
C ILE A 143 18.36 -3.82 11.01
N ASP A 144 18.50 -5.14 11.15
CA ASP A 144 19.67 -5.89 10.69
C ASP A 144 19.74 -5.87 9.14
N PRO A 145 20.83 -5.30 8.55
CA PRO A 145 21.04 -5.30 7.11
C PRO A 145 21.08 -6.72 6.50
N ASP A 146 21.61 -7.70 7.22
CA ASP A 146 21.68 -9.09 6.75
C ASP A 146 20.29 -9.71 6.64
N ALA A 147 19.41 -9.41 7.60
CA ALA A 147 18.03 -9.84 7.54
C ALA A 147 17.28 -9.23 6.34
N VAL A 148 17.52 -7.95 6.03
CA VAL A 148 16.92 -7.31 4.85
C VAL A 148 17.47 -7.90 3.56
N TYR A 149 18.78 -8.14 3.48
CA TYR A 149 19.41 -8.77 2.34
C TYR A 149 18.84 -10.18 2.08
N ALA A 150 18.61 -10.97 3.14
CA ALA A 150 17.95 -12.27 3.03
C ALA A 150 16.52 -12.15 2.48
N ILE A 151 15.72 -11.22 3.00
CA ILE A 151 14.33 -10.99 2.54
C ILE A 151 14.30 -10.67 1.03
N ILE A 152 15.14 -9.74 0.56
CA ILE A 152 15.13 -9.35 -0.87
C ILE A 152 15.67 -10.44 -1.80
N ARG A 153 16.36 -11.46 -1.26
CA ARG A 153 16.86 -12.60 -2.03
C ARG A 153 15.88 -13.77 -2.06
N GLN A 154 15.09 -13.97 -1.00
CA GLN A 154 14.34 -15.22 -0.78
C GLN A 154 12.83 -15.02 -0.77
N ASN A 155 12.33 -13.82 -0.44
CA ASN A 155 10.92 -13.59 -0.12
C ASN A 155 10.20 -12.65 -1.09
N LEU A 156 10.83 -12.24 -2.20
CA LEU A 156 10.14 -11.39 -3.18
C LEU A 156 8.98 -12.13 -3.86
N GLN A 157 9.06 -13.45 -3.97
CA GLN A 157 7.99 -14.30 -4.53
C GLN A 157 6.67 -14.18 -3.74
N ASP A 158 6.73 -13.95 -2.43
CA ASP A 158 5.52 -13.80 -1.60
C ASP A 158 4.64 -12.62 -2.09
N PHE A 159 5.24 -11.56 -2.63
CA PHE A 159 4.51 -10.44 -3.22
C PHE A 159 3.86 -10.82 -4.55
N GLU A 160 4.56 -11.61 -5.37
CA GLU A 160 4.07 -12.09 -6.66
C GLU A 160 2.90 -13.04 -6.47
N GLU A 161 2.95 -13.93 -5.46
CA GLU A 161 1.83 -14.79 -5.08
C GLU A 161 0.60 -13.98 -4.69
N PHE A 162 0.76 -12.97 -3.83
CA PHE A 162 -0.34 -12.08 -3.48
C PHE A 162 -0.95 -11.41 -4.71
N ILE A 163 -0.13 -10.85 -5.60
CA ILE A 163 -0.60 -10.26 -6.85
C ILE A 163 -1.36 -11.31 -7.67
N GLY A 164 -0.84 -12.53 -7.77
CA GLY A 164 -1.47 -13.65 -8.47
C GLY A 164 -2.89 -13.95 -7.94
N TYR A 165 -3.07 -14.01 -6.63
CA TYR A 165 -4.38 -14.23 -6.02
C TYR A 165 -5.38 -13.11 -6.37
N ILE A 166 -4.94 -11.85 -6.30
CA ILE A 166 -5.79 -10.70 -6.63
C ILE A 166 -6.10 -10.67 -8.13
N VAL A 167 -5.12 -10.96 -8.99
CA VAL A 167 -5.31 -10.99 -10.44
C VAL A 167 -6.33 -12.06 -10.81
N GLN A 168 -6.13 -13.29 -10.34
CA GLN A 168 -7.02 -14.43 -10.61
C GLN A 168 -8.46 -14.18 -10.16
N ARG A 169 -8.67 -13.42 -9.07
CA ARG A 169 -9.99 -13.16 -8.52
C ARG A 169 -10.73 -12.01 -9.21
N TYR A 170 -10.02 -10.96 -9.64
CA TYR A 170 -10.63 -9.69 -10.03
C TYR A 170 -10.44 -9.29 -11.50
N PHE A 171 -9.61 -10.00 -12.26
CA PHE A 171 -9.35 -9.74 -13.68
C PHE A 171 -9.67 -10.97 -14.51
#